data_AF-A0A3S3NWH4-F1
#
_entry.id   AF-A0A3S3NWH4-F1
#
_cell.length_a   1.000
_cell.length_b   1.000
_cell.length_c   1.000
_cell.angle_alpha   90.00
_cell.angle_beta   90.00
_cell.angle_gamma   90.00
#
_symmetry.space_group_name_H-M   'P 1'
#
loop_
_entity.id
_entity.type
_entity.pdbx_description
1 polymer ?
#
loop_
_entity_poly.entity_id
_entity_poly.type
_entity_poly.pdbx_seq_one_letter_code
_entity_poly.pdbx_strand_id
1 'polypeptide(L)'
;MILYSVSFQLELVWPLYITTSLLGFFINSNLYIALSFSAELTYPELESVSSGILLALNQILTIIFTLIATKLIYNFKAIGCLIFFIILMAICVVIDCFIRGEQKRQLKENEREHFVSSE
;
A
#
# COMPACT_ATOMS: atom_id res chain seq x y z
N MET A 1 -6.93 -2.88 10.41
CA MET A 1 -7.64 -4.19 10.43
C MET A 1 -8.25 -4.51 11.79
N ILE A 2 -7.53 -4.39 12.91
CA ILE A 2 -8.05 -4.78 14.24
C ILE A 2 -9.29 -3.97 14.63
N LEU A 3 -9.25 -2.64 14.51
CA LEU A 3 -10.40 -1.75 14.79
C LEU A 3 -11.63 -2.06 13.91
N TYR A 4 -11.40 -2.34 12.62
CA TYR A 4 -12.46 -2.74 11.68
C TYR A 4 -13.07 -4.10 12.04
N SER A 5 -12.22 -5.08 12.41
CA SER A 5 -12.67 -6.42 12.81
C SER A 5 -13.46 -6.39 14.13
N VAL A 6 -13.04 -5.55 15.08
CA VAL A 6 -13.76 -5.36 16.36
C VAL A 6 -15.09 -4.65 16.12
N SER A 7 -15.13 -3.61 15.28
CA SER A 7 -16.39 -2.96 14.90
C SER A 7 -17.35 -3.90 14.17
N PHE A 8 -16.83 -4.80 13.32
CA PHE A 8 -17.63 -5.80 12.62
C PHE A 8 -18.22 -6.85 13.57
N GLN A 9 -17.49 -7.26 14.61
CA GLN A 9 -18.00 -8.18 15.63
C GLN A 9 -19.04 -7.57 16.56
N LEU A 10 -19.07 -6.24 16.68
CA LEU A 10 -19.96 -5.50 17.57
C LEU A 10 -21.26 -5.03 16.89
N GLU A 11 -21.46 -5.34 15.59
CA GLU A 11 -22.60 -4.91 14.75
C GLU A 11 -22.91 -3.40 14.76
N LEU A 12 -21.97 -2.59 15.27
CA LEU A 12 -22.09 -1.14 15.40
C LEU A 12 -21.73 -0.48 14.05
N VAL A 13 -22.76 -0.02 13.35
CA VAL A 13 -22.63 0.52 11.98
C VAL A 13 -21.99 1.91 11.95
N TRP A 14 -22.26 2.75 12.95
CA TRP A 14 -21.78 4.14 13.01
C TRP A 14 -20.24 4.26 13.06
N PRO A 15 -19.53 3.53 13.95
CA PRO A 15 -18.06 3.53 14.00
C PRO A 15 -17.42 2.95 12.73
N LEU A 16 -18.12 2.04 12.05
CA LEU A 16 -17.62 1.42 10.82
C LEU A 16 -17.50 2.46 9.70
N TYR A 17 -18.48 3.36 9.55
CA TYR A 17 -18.38 4.44 8.56
C TYR A 17 -17.22 5.39 8.81
N ILE A 18 -17.02 5.83 10.05
CA ILE A 18 -15.92 6.75 10.38
C ILE A 18 -14.57 6.08 10.11
N THR A 19 -14.41 4.82 10.54
CA THR A 19 -13.15 4.08 10.37
C THR A 19 -12.85 3.77 8.91
N THR A 20 -13.84 3.42 8.09
CA THR A 20 -13.62 3.16 6.66
C THR A 20 -13.37 4.43 5.87
N SER A 21 -14.03 5.56 6.19
CA SER A 21 -13.75 6.86 5.57
C SER A 21 -12.32 7.32 5.86
N LEU A 22 -11.88 7.22 7.12
CA LEU A 22 -10.51 7.60 7.48
C LEU A 22 -9.50 6.68 6.80
N LEU A 23 -9.73 5.36 6.82
CA LEU A 23 -8.87 4.37 6.18
C LEU A 23 -8.76 4.61 4.67
N GLY A 24 -9.88 4.89 4.00
CA GLY A 24 -9.92 5.18 2.57
C GLY A 24 -9.16 6.46 2.21
N PHE A 25 -9.27 7.51 3.03
CA PHE A 25 -8.51 8.75 2.84
C PHE A 25 -7.00 8.51 2.89
N PHE A 26 -6.53 7.78 3.90
CA PHE A 26 -5.11 7.48 4.05
C PHE A 26 -4.57 6.58 2.93
N ILE A 27 -5.32 5.54 2.50
CA ILE A 27 -4.87 4.65 1.42
C ILE A 27 -4.68 5.43 0.10
N ASN A 28 -5.63 6.31 -0.25
CA ASN A 28 -5.50 7.13 -1.46
C ASN A 28 -4.37 8.15 -1.35
N SER A 29 -4.13 8.73 -0.17
CA SER A 29 -3.01 9.67 0.03
C SER A 29 -1.64 9.03 -0.22
N ASN A 30 -1.45 7.75 0.16
CA ASN A 30 -0.20 7.03 -0.11
C ASN A 30 0.01 6.75 -1.60
N LEU A 31 -1.07 6.63 -2.39
CA LEU A 31 -0.98 6.42 -3.84
C LEU A 31 -0.38 7.64 -4.55
N TYR A 32 -0.77 8.87 -4.18
CA TYR A 32 -0.22 10.08 -4.79
C TYR A 32 1.30 10.21 -4.56
N ILE A 33 1.76 9.87 -3.35
CA ILE A 33 3.19 9.87 -3.00
C ILE A 33 3.95 8.81 -3.81
N ALA A 34 3.34 7.65 -4.03
CA ALA A 34 3.95 6.57 -4.82
C ALA A 34 4.10 6.97 -6.30
N LEU A 35 3.14 7.71 -6.86
CA LEU A 35 3.19 8.16 -8.24
C LEU A 35 4.30 9.20 -8.49
N SER A 36 4.43 10.20 -7.61
CA SER A 36 5.52 11.18 -7.72
C SER A 36 6.90 10.53 -7.62
N PHE A 37 7.03 9.49 -6.78
CA PHE A 37 8.27 8.73 -6.65
C PHE A 37 8.56 7.84 -7.86
N SER A 38 7.54 7.19 -8.43
CA SER A 38 7.69 6.38 -9.64
C SER A 38 8.10 7.23 -10.85
N ALA A 39 7.60 8.46 -10.95
CA ALA A 39 7.99 9.43 -11.97
C ALA A 39 9.47 9.85 -11.82
N GLU A 40 9.93 10.08 -10.59
CA GLU A 40 11.33 10.44 -10.29
C GLU A 40 12.30 9.30 -10.62
N LEU A 41 11.93 8.05 -10.31
CA LEU A 41 12.72 6.85 -10.64
C LEU A 41 12.85 6.56 -12.14
N THR A 42 11.89 7.01 -12.95
CA THR A 42 11.83 6.68 -14.39
C THR A 42 12.28 7.83 -15.28
N TYR A 43 12.91 8.88 -14.74
CA TYR A 43 13.37 10.01 -15.56
C TYR A 43 14.37 9.53 -16.63
N PRO A 44 14.17 9.80 -17.95
CA PRO A 44 13.37 10.86 -18.58
C PRO A 44 12.12 10.36 -19.35
N GLU A 45 11.43 9.33 -18.87
CA GLU A 45 10.20 8.83 -19.51
C GLU A 45 8.96 9.67 -19.19
N LEU A 46 7.93 9.57 -20.05
CA LEU A 46 6.64 10.24 -19.85
C LEU A 46 5.99 9.79 -18.53
N GLU A 47 5.78 10.74 -17.62
CA GLU A 47 5.17 10.53 -16.29
C GLU A 47 3.82 9.80 -16.35
N SER A 48 3.05 10.02 -17.43
CA SER A 48 1.76 9.36 -17.67
C SER A 48 1.88 7.86 -17.97
N VAL A 49 3.00 7.42 -18.55
CA VAL A 49 3.23 6.01 -18.90
C VAL A 49 3.65 5.22 -17.65
N SER A 50 4.58 5.74 -16.86
CA SER A 50 5.03 5.10 -15.61
C SER A 50 3.90 4.98 -14.59
N SER A 51 3.13 6.06 -14.40
CA SER A 51 1.94 6.05 -13.52
C SER A 51 0.84 5.12 -14.02
N GLY A 52 0.59 5.08 -15.34
CA GLY A 52 -0.38 4.19 -15.96
C GLY A 52 -0.04 2.71 -15.77
N ILE A 53 1.24 2.33 -15.92
CA ILE A 53 1.71 0.97 -15.69
C ILE A 53 1.57 0.59 -14.21
N LEU A 54 1.95 1.48 -13.29
CA LEU A 54 1.85 1.22 -11.86
C LEU A 54 0.39 0.97 -11.43
N LEU A 55 -0.55 1.78 -11.92
CA LEU A 55 -1.99 1.56 -11.66
C LEU A 55 -2.50 0.27 -12.31
N ALA A 56 -2.10 -0.03 -13.54
CA ALA A 56 -2.51 -1.25 -14.24
C ALA A 56 -2.05 -2.52 -13.50
N LEU A 57 -0.79 -2.53 -13.05
CA LEU A 57 -0.23 -3.63 -12.25
C LEU A 57 -0.95 -3.77 -10.91
N ASN A 58 -1.22 -2.66 -10.22
CA ASN A 58 -1.97 -2.68 -8.97
C ASN A 58 -3.37 -3.28 -9.16
N GLN A 59 -4.06 -2.93 -10.24
CA GLN A 59 -5.39 -3.46 -10.54
C GLN A 59 -5.36 -4.96 -10.85
N ILE A 60 -4.37 -5.43 -11.63
CA ILE A 60 -4.21 -6.85 -11.95
C ILE A 60 -3.91 -7.66 -10.68
N LEU A 61 -2.99 -7.18 -9.85
CA LEU A 61 -2.66 -7.79 -8.56
C LEU A 61 -3.89 -7.89 -7.64
N THR A 62 -4.69 -6.82 -7.59
CA THR A 62 -5.93 -6.77 -6.82
C THR A 62 -6.95 -7.81 -7.28
N ILE A 63 -7.10 -8.00 -8.60
CA ILE A 63 -8.01 -9.02 -9.16
C ILE A 63 -7.55 -10.42 -8.73
N ILE A 64 -6.25 -10.73 -8.85
CA ILE A 64 -5.70 -12.03 -8.47
C ILE A 64 -5.93 -12.30 -6.97
N PHE A 65 -5.63 -11.33 -6.10
CA PHE A 65 -5.85 -11.48 -4.67
C PHE A 65 -7.33 -11.65 -4.31
N THR A 66 -8.22 -10.93 -4.99
CA THR A 66 -9.68 -11.05 -4.79
C THR A 66 -10.17 -12.46 -5.15
N LEU A 67 -9.67 -13.06 -6.23
CA LEU A 67 -10.02 -14.43 -6.60
C LEU A 67 -9.55 -15.46 -5.56
N ILE A 68 -8.33 -15.30 -5.04
CA ILE A 68 -7.78 -16.15 -3.97
C ILE A 68 -8.64 -16.02 -2.70
N ALA A 69 -8.94 -14.79 -2.28
CA ALA A 69 -9.77 -14.51 -1.12
C ALA A 69 -11.18 -15.10 -1.27
N THR A 70 -11.77 -15.00 -2.46
CA THR A 70 -13.10 -15.56 -2.76
C THR A 70 -13.12 -17.07 -2.59
N LYS A 71 -12.09 -17.77 -3.13
CA LYS A 71 -11.96 -19.22 -2.99
C LYS A 71 -11.69 -19.64 -1.54
N LEU A 72 -11.01 -18.80 -0.77
CA LEU A 72 -10.73 -19.04 0.65
C LEU A 72 -11.99 -18.87 1.52
N ILE A 73 -12.84 -17.87 1.24
CA ILE A 73 -14.12 -17.68 1.92
C ILE A 73 -15.04 -18.90 1.73
N TYR A 74 -15.07 -19.45 0.51
CA TYR A 74 -15.92 -20.61 0.20
C TYR A 74 -15.56 -21.87 1.02
N ASN A 75 -14.27 -22.07 1.33
CA ASN A 75 -13.79 -23.27 2.03
C ASN A 75 -13.64 -23.08 3.55
N PHE A 76 -13.17 -21.92 4.01
CA PHE A 76 -12.79 -21.66 5.41
C PHE A 76 -13.64 -20.61 6.12
N LYS A 77 -14.79 -20.23 5.54
CA LYS A 77 -15.66 -19.14 6.00
C LYS A 77 -14.91 -17.80 6.10
N ALA A 78 -15.53 -16.80 6.70
CA ALA A 78 -14.95 -15.45 6.86
C ALA A 78 -13.65 -15.43 7.69
N ILE A 79 -13.49 -16.36 8.65
CA ILE A 79 -12.34 -16.39 9.55
C ILE A 79 -11.05 -16.74 8.81
N GLY A 80 -11.08 -17.72 7.88
CA GLY A 80 -9.91 -18.06 7.07
C GLY A 80 -9.46 -16.90 6.19
N CYS A 81 -10.41 -16.15 5.64
CA CYS A 81 -10.15 -14.95 4.85
C CYS A 81 -9.48 -13.84 5.68
N LEU A 82 -9.95 -13.61 6.91
CA LEU A 82 -9.36 -12.62 7.82
C LEU A 82 -7.91 -12.96 8.17
N ILE A 83 -7.60 -14.21 8.47
CA ILE A 83 -6.22 -14.64 8.78
C ILE A 83 -5.30 -14.44 7.57
N PHE A 84 -5.77 -14.78 6.36
CA PHE A 84 -5.03 -14.54 5.13
C PHE A 84 -4.73 -13.06 4.91
N PHE A 85 -5.71 -12.17 5.10
CA PHE A 85 -5.50 -10.73 4.97
C PHE A 85 -4.56 -10.16 6.03
N ILE A 86 -4.58 -10.68 7.26
CA ILE A 86 -3.63 -10.28 8.31
C ILE A 86 -2.19 -10.65 7.92
N ILE A 87 -1.96 -11.87 7.44
CA ILE A 87 -0.63 -12.31 7.00
C ILE A 87 -0.15 -11.49 5.81
N LEU A 88 -1.03 -11.28 4.81
CA LEU A 88 -0.71 -10.50 3.63
C LEU A 88 -0.33 -9.06 3.99
N MET A 89 -1.10 -8.41 4.87
CA MET A 89 -0.78 -7.07 5.37
C MET A 89 0.53 -7.02 6.13
N ALA A 90 0.84 -8.04 6.96
CA ALA A 90 2.11 -8.09 7.66
C ALA A 90 3.30 -8.14 6.68
N ILE A 91 3.19 -8.93 5.61
CA ILE A 91 4.21 -9.01 4.54
C ILE A 91 4.34 -7.66 3.83
N CYS A 92 3.22 -7.03 3.43
CA CYS A 92 3.24 -5.70 2.80
C CYS A 92 3.93 -4.65 3.69
N VAL A 93 3.57 -4.57 4.97
CA VAL A 93 4.17 -3.62 5.91
C VAL A 93 5.67 -3.85 6.07
N VAL A 94 6.13 -5.10 6.08
CA VAL A 94 7.57 -5.40 6.13
C VAL A 94 8.25 -4.86 4.88
N ILE A 95 7.73 -5.15 3.69
CA ILE A 95 8.29 -4.67 2.41
C ILE A 95 8.30 -3.13 2.37
N ASP A 96 7.21 -2.47 2.77
CA ASP A 96 7.11 -1.01 2.84
C ASP A 96 8.14 -0.41 3.81
N CYS A 97 8.39 -1.09 4.92
CA CYS A 97 9.40 -0.68 5.89
C CYS A 97 10.82 -0.76 5.31
N PHE A 98 11.11 -1.81 4.55
CA PHE A 98 12.38 -1.96 3.83
C PHE A 98 12.57 -0.85 2.79
N ILE A 99 11.56 -0.56 1.97
CA ILE A 99 11.61 0.50 0.95
C ILE A 99 11.88 1.87 1.59
N ARG A 100 11.14 2.22 2.66
CA ARG A 100 11.39 3.49 3.40
C ARG A 100 12.78 3.53 4.02
N GLY A 101 13.32 2.39 4.44
CA GLY A 101 14.68 2.26 4.96
C GLY A 101 15.74 2.60 3.91
N GLU A 102 15.53 2.12 2.68
CA GLU A 102 16.40 2.40 1.54
C GLU A 102 16.30 3.86 1.08
N GLN A 103 15.09 4.43 1.03
CA GLN A 103 14.89 5.86 0.74
C GLN A 103 15.66 6.78 1.69
N LYS A 104 15.65 6.48 3.01
CA LYS A 104 16.41 7.25 4.00
C LYS A 104 17.92 7.16 3.82
N ARG A 105 18.42 6.10 3.17
CA ARG A 105 19.85 5.96 2.86
C ARG A 105 20.20 6.76 1.61
N GLN A 106 19.39 6.66 0.56
CA GLN A 106 19.61 7.41 -0.69
C GLN A 106 19.55 8.93 -0.49
N LEU A 107 18.60 9.42 0.29
CA LEU A 107 18.50 10.86 0.60
C LEU A 107 19.78 11.41 1.26
N LYS A 108 20.36 10.65 2.20
CA LYS A 108 21.61 11.03 2.90
C LYS A 108 22.86 10.93 2.02
N GLU A 109 22.79 10.21 0.91
CA GLU A 109 23.88 10.09 -0.05
C GLU A 109 23.83 11.28 -1.02
N ASN A 110 22.65 11.60 -1.56
CA ASN A 110 22.43 12.81 -2.37
C ASN A 110 22.77 14.11 -1.62
N GLU A 111 22.42 14.23 -0.32
CA GLU A 111 22.81 15.40 0.49
C GLU A 111 24.34 15.54 0.65
N ARG A 112 25.07 14.42 0.70
CA ARG A 112 26.54 14.44 0.82
C ARG A 112 27.22 14.81 -0.50
N GLU A 113 26.70 14.35 -1.63
CA GLU A 113 27.21 14.73 -2.96
C GLU A 113 26.98 16.23 -3.25
N HIS A 114 25.84 16.78 -2.84
CA HIS A 114 25.57 18.22 -2.96
C HIS A 114 26.51 19.08 -2.11
N PHE A 115 26.91 18.61 -0.92
CA PHE A 115 27.90 19.33 -0.10
C PHE A 115 29.30 19.31 -0.71
N VAL A 116 29.72 18.18 -1.29
CA VAL A 116 31.06 18.03 -1.90
C VAL A 116 31.18 18.79 -3.24
N SER A 117 30.08 18.98 -3.98
CA SER A 117 30.06 19.74 -5.24
C SER A 117 29.97 21.26 -5.03
N SER A 118 29.69 21.71 -3.80
CA SER A 118 29.56 23.13 -3.44
C SER A 118 30.81 23.72 -2.78
N GLU A 119 31.87 22.91 -2.61
CA GLU A 119 33.23 23.28 -2.14
C GLU A 119 34.22 23.32 -3.30
#